data_AF-A0A2V6MNF6-F1
#
_entry.id   AF-A0A2V6MNF6-F1
#
_cell.length_a   1.000
_cell.length_b   1.000
_cell.length_c   1.000
_cell.angle_alpha   90.00
_cell.angle_beta   90.00
_cell.angle_gamma   90.00
#
_symmetry.space_group_name_H-M   'P 1'
#
loop_
_entity.id
_entity.type
_entity.pdbx_description
1 polymer ?
#
loop_
_entity_poly.entity_id
_entity_poly.type
_entity_poly.pdbx_seq_one_letter_code
_entity_poly.pdbx_strand_id
1 'polypeptide(L)'
;MGLGEYKRKRDFKKTAEPAGGAKARGRKTPVNRFIIQKHDASRLHYDFRLEMDGVLKSWAVPKGLPWAQAERHLAVEVEDHPIDYADFEGIIPEGQYGGGTVMVWDRGTYELTPPGDPLEALRKGKLHVILHGEKAKGEWALIRIRAEGGKNQWLLMKTAGGVKPIAKKRDDQSVKTGRTMKQIASARDAEWQSHRVDKKDSFKARIAKAARNVSLKKKDQNKIVGQARRLPKSRSGSRRGRPTIPQSDLPGNLSLSDLPKARPRFVEPMKPKLVEHPPTTGDWIYELKFDGIRALAIKDGRAVQLVSRNEKKLNNRFPEIARAATGFGANECVVDGEVVAMDEEGRSSFQLLQRAELDGKDAPLAFYVFDILQLNGRSLIGLPLTQRKEVLMRLVPPSGDIIWFSGALGTEAETLLPEIKRRGLEGLLGKQRDSVYEPGRRSGAWIKLKCVNEQEFVIGGYTPPAGARKHFGALLVGYYDKDRLLFAGKVGTGFDTKLLSTLHKKMRAEERSTCPFADLPSKQNGEWVQGITPGEMRKYTWVNPKFVCQVKFAEWTRDGKLRQPVFLGLRQDKDPREVIRET
;
A
#
# COMPACT_ATOMS: atom_id res chain seq x y z
N MET A 1 0.33 23.00 -21.85
CA MET A 1 -0.61 21.91 -22.26
C MET A 1 -2.02 22.39 -21.99
N GLY A 2 -2.97 22.08 -22.87
CA GLY A 2 -4.18 22.92 -23.05
C GLY A 2 -5.52 22.26 -22.72
N LEU A 3 -6.53 23.11 -22.57
CA LEU A 3 -7.96 22.80 -22.40
C LEU A 3 -8.61 22.03 -23.58
N GLY A 4 -7.81 21.41 -24.46
CA GLY A 4 -8.27 20.75 -25.68
C GLY A 4 -9.15 19.54 -25.40
N GLU A 5 -8.73 18.66 -24.48
CA GLU A 5 -9.55 17.51 -24.08
C GLU A 5 -10.81 17.92 -23.31
N TYR A 6 -10.71 18.96 -22.47
CA TYR A 6 -11.85 19.54 -21.77
C TYR A 6 -12.90 20.05 -22.75
N LYS A 7 -12.51 20.90 -23.72
CA LYS A 7 -13.42 21.44 -24.73
C LYS A 7 -14.00 20.36 -25.64
N ARG A 8 -13.23 19.31 -25.97
CA ARG A 8 -13.70 18.18 -26.80
C ARG A 8 -14.80 17.37 -26.13
N LYS A 9 -14.76 17.23 -24.79
CA LYS A 9 -15.71 16.40 -24.03
C LYS A 9 -17.02 17.10 -23.67
N ARG A 10 -17.14 18.42 -23.87
CA ARG A 10 -18.35 19.20 -23.50
C ARG A 10 -19.04 19.81 -24.72
N ASP A 11 -20.35 19.81 -24.68
CA ASP A 11 -21.18 20.62 -25.57
C ASP A 11 -21.64 21.87 -24.81
N PHE A 12 -20.91 22.98 -24.97
CA PHE A 12 -21.20 24.26 -24.31
C PHE A 12 -22.51 24.93 -24.78
N LYS A 13 -23.20 24.35 -25.77
CA LYS A 13 -24.58 24.76 -26.10
C LYS A 13 -25.59 24.11 -25.15
N LYS A 14 -25.22 23.04 -24.46
CA LYS A 14 -26.10 22.24 -23.58
C LYS A 14 -25.72 22.33 -22.11
N THR A 15 -24.45 22.53 -21.79
CA THR A 15 -23.98 22.71 -20.40
C THR A 15 -23.77 24.19 -20.07
N ALA A 16 -24.02 24.58 -18.82
CA ALA A 16 -23.68 25.91 -18.30
C ALA A 16 -22.21 26.01 -17.81
N GLU A 17 -21.41 24.96 -18.02
CA GLU A 17 -19.99 24.96 -17.70
C GLU A 17 -19.22 26.00 -18.53
N PRO A 18 -18.24 26.73 -17.94
CA PRO A 18 -17.48 27.74 -18.66
C PRO A 18 -16.56 27.12 -19.72
N ALA A 19 -16.55 27.69 -20.93
CA ALA A 19 -15.69 27.26 -22.03
C ALA A 19 -14.22 27.70 -21.88
N GLY A 20 -13.93 28.63 -20.94
CA GLY A 20 -12.61 29.22 -20.71
C GLY A 20 -12.31 30.40 -21.64
N GLY A 21 -12.13 31.60 -21.06
CA GLY A 21 -11.79 32.85 -21.75
C GLY A 21 -10.29 33.08 -21.97
N ALA A 22 -9.94 34.10 -22.76
CA ALA A 22 -8.58 34.46 -23.14
C ALA A 22 -7.64 34.67 -21.92
N LYS A 23 -6.36 34.31 -22.07
CA LYS A 23 -5.31 34.38 -21.04
C LYS A 23 -5.42 35.68 -20.24
N ALA A 24 -5.69 35.56 -18.94
CA ALA A 24 -5.65 36.68 -18.02
C ALA A 24 -4.26 37.34 -18.11
N ARG A 25 -4.21 38.57 -18.63
CA ARG A 25 -2.99 39.38 -18.69
C ARG A 25 -2.51 39.66 -17.27
N GLY A 26 -1.27 39.23 -16.99
CA GLY A 26 -0.38 39.81 -15.98
C GLY A 26 -0.93 39.93 -14.56
N ARG A 27 -0.95 38.83 -13.79
CA ARG A 27 -0.77 38.93 -12.33
C ARG A 27 0.69 38.63 -12.01
N LYS A 28 1.37 39.62 -11.42
CA LYS A 28 2.81 39.58 -11.06
C LYS A 28 3.15 38.61 -9.91
N THR A 29 2.18 37.87 -9.40
CA THR A 29 2.40 36.81 -8.41
C THR A 29 1.36 35.70 -8.65
N PRO A 30 1.77 34.45 -8.94
CA PRO A 30 0.83 33.35 -9.04
C PRO A 30 0.22 33.09 -7.66
N VAL A 31 -1.09 33.31 -7.51
CA VAL A 31 -1.81 32.93 -6.30
C VAL A 31 -2.17 31.46 -6.46
N ASN A 32 -1.48 30.59 -5.73
CA ASN A 32 -1.76 29.15 -5.70
C ASN A 32 -3.13 28.91 -5.06
N ARG A 33 -4.19 28.84 -5.88
CA ARG A 33 -5.56 28.59 -5.42
C ARG A 33 -5.90 27.11 -5.52
N PHE A 34 -6.74 26.65 -4.61
CA PHE A 34 -7.40 25.34 -4.74
C PHE A 34 -8.91 25.49 -4.67
N ILE A 35 -9.59 24.54 -5.29
CA ILE A 35 -11.04 24.39 -5.25
C ILE A 35 -11.37 22.92 -5.05
N ILE A 36 -12.38 22.66 -4.22
CA ILE A 36 -12.97 21.33 -4.04
C ILE A 36 -14.45 21.43 -4.36
N GLN A 37 -14.91 20.70 -5.37
CA GLN A 37 -16.32 20.62 -5.72
C GLN A 37 -16.88 19.26 -5.31
N LYS A 38 -18.05 19.24 -4.68
CA LYS A 38 -18.78 17.99 -4.40
C LYS A 38 -19.73 17.75 -5.57
N HIS A 39 -19.58 16.59 -6.22
CA HIS A 39 -20.24 16.30 -7.48
C HIS A 39 -21.08 15.02 -7.36
N ASP A 40 -22.39 15.19 -7.40
CA ASP A 40 -23.37 14.10 -7.41
C ASP A 40 -23.73 13.75 -8.86
N ALA A 41 -22.82 13.03 -9.51
CA ALA A 41 -23.00 12.47 -10.86
C ALA A 41 -23.52 11.02 -10.77
N SER A 42 -23.15 10.14 -11.71
CA SER A 42 -23.43 8.70 -11.61
C SER A 42 -22.98 8.07 -10.27
N ARG A 43 -21.93 8.63 -9.65
CA ARG A 43 -21.49 8.36 -8.28
C ARG A 43 -21.05 9.66 -7.63
N LEU A 44 -21.38 9.83 -6.35
CA LEU A 44 -20.90 10.95 -5.55
C LEU A 44 -19.37 10.92 -5.44
N HIS A 45 -18.73 12.05 -5.72
CA HIS A 45 -17.29 12.23 -5.55
C HIS A 45 -16.96 13.69 -5.26
N TYR A 46 -15.71 13.94 -4.89
CA TYR A 46 -15.17 15.27 -4.65
C TYR A 46 -14.09 15.57 -5.68
N ASP A 47 -14.31 16.57 -6.53
CA ASP A 47 -13.31 17.05 -7.47
C ASP A 47 -12.33 17.96 -6.74
N PHE A 48 -11.15 17.44 -6.42
CA PHE A 48 -10.02 18.17 -5.85
C PHE A 48 -9.23 18.83 -6.97
N ARG A 49 -9.06 20.15 -6.95
CA ARG A 49 -8.38 20.87 -8.04
C ARG A 49 -7.40 21.92 -7.53
N LEU A 50 -6.25 22.02 -8.20
CA LEU A 50 -5.18 22.97 -7.91
C LEU A 50 -4.92 23.86 -9.13
N GLU A 51 -4.89 25.17 -8.93
CA GLU A 51 -4.50 26.13 -9.97
C GLU A 51 -2.98 26.05 -10.21
N MET A 52 -2.61 25.68 -11.44
CA MET A 52 -1.22 25.57 -11.91
C MET A 52 -1.17 25.84 -13.43
N ASP A 53 -0.16 26.56 -13.92
CA ASP A 53 0.01 26.85 -15.37
C ASP A 53 -1.22 27.48 -16.05
N GLY A 54 -1.98 28.32 -15.33
CA GLY A 54 -3.17 28.97 -15.88
C GLY A 54 -4.38 28.06 -16.09
N VAL A 55 -4.37 26.84 -15.54
CA VAL A 55 -5.48 25.87 -15.56
C VAL A 55 -5.68 25.24 -14.18
N LEU A 56 -6.79 24.52 -14.00
CA LEU A 56 -7.07 23.71 -12.82
C LEU A 56 -6.69 22.25 -13.08
N LYS A 57 -5.58 21.80 -12.50
CA LYS A 57 -5.21 20.38 -12.43
C LYS A 57 -6.18 19.68 -11.49
N SER A 58 -6.80 18.60 -11.96
CA SER A 58 -8.06 18.11 -11.39
C SER A 58 -8.03 16.61 -11.10
N TRP A 59 -8.58 16.22 -9.95
CA TRP A 59 -8.70 14.83 -9.52
C TRP A 59 -10.08 14.55 -8.92
N ALA A 60 -10.74 13.48 -9.39
CA ALA A 60 -11.97 12.98 -8.80
C ALA A 60 -11.66 12.07 -7.60
N VAL A 61 -12.15 12.40 -6.41
CA VAL A 61 -11.90 11.71 -5.14
C VAL A 61 -13.20 11.13 -4.58
N PRO A 62 -13.53 9.84 -4.83
CA PRO A 62 -14.84 9.27 -4.49
C PRO A 62 -15.19 9.32 -3.00
N LYS A 63 -14.19 9.19 -2.12
CA LYS A 63 -14.37 9.21 -0.66
C LYS A 63 -14.16 10.58 -0.03
N GLY A 64 -13.95 11.64 -0.82
CA GLY A 64 -13.64 12.97 -0.33
C GLY A 64 -12.22 13.10 0.24
N LEU A 65 -11.94 14.16 0.99
CA LEU A 65 -10.62 14.32 1.62
C LEU A 65 -10.44 13.36 2.80
N PRO A 66 -9.26 12.75 2.97
CA PRO A 66 -8.94 12.00 4.18
C PRO A 66 -8.75 12.97 5.36
N TRP A 67 -9.31 12.63 6.51
CA TRP A 67 -9.27 13.47 7.73
C TRP A 67 -8.42 12.85 8.83
N ALA A 68 -8.29 11.52 8.84
CA ALA A 68 -7.36 10.81 9.71
C ALA A 68 -5.98 10.68 9.04
N GLN A 69 -4.90 10.78 9.82
CA GLN A 69 -3.52 10.78 9.31
C GLN A 69 -3.12 9.46 8.62
N ALA A 70 -3.81 8.34 8.92
CA ALA A 70 -3.58 7.04 8.29
C ALA A 70 -4.53 6.75 7.11
N GLU A 71 -5.47 7.65 6.82
CA GLU A 71 -6.48 7.46 5.78
C GLU A 71 -5.94 7.85 4.39
N ARG A 72 -6.21 7.01 3.39
CA ARG A 72 -5.76 7.21 2.01
C ARG A 72 -6.93 7.07 1.07
N HIS A 73 -7.20 8.12 0.31
CA HIS A 73 -8.30 8.14 -0.65
C HIS A 73 -7.77 8.15 -2.08
N LEU A 74 -8.37 7.34 -2.95
CA LEU A 74 -8.06 7.33 -4.37
C LEU A 74 -8.51 8.67 -4.98
N ALA A 75 -7.63 9.29 -5.76
CA ALA A 75 -7.83 10.51 -6.50
C ALA A 75 -7.51 10.24 -7.97
N VAL A 76 -8.52 10.18 -8.83
CA VAL A 76 -8.34 9.85 -10.25
C VAL A 76 -8.10 11.14 -11.03
N GLU A 77 -6.95 11.30 -11.70
CA GLU A 77 -6.67 12.48 -12.52
C GLU A 77 -7.68 12.54 -13.68
N VAL A 78 -8.31 13.70 -13.84
CA VAL A 78 -9.23 14.01 -14.93
C VAL A 78 -8.66 15.16 -15.75
N GLU A 79 -9.27 15.47 -16.90
CA GLU A 79 -8.79 16.56 -17.75
C GLU A 79 -8.67 17.91 -17.02
N ASP A 80 -7.75 18.77 -17.48
CA ASP A 80 -7.58 20.11 -16.96
C ASP A 80 -8.84 20.97 -17.16
N HIS A 81 -9.21 21.78 -16.17
CA HIS A 81 -10.38 22.66 -16.26
C HIS A 81 -9.96 24.14 -16.35
N PRO A 82 -10.77 25.02 -16.97
CA PRO A 82 -10.47 26.45 -17.01
C PRO A 82 -10.57 27.05 -15.60
N ILE A 83 -9.79 28.10 -15.31
CA ILE A 83 -9.81 28.77 -14.00
C ILE A 83 -11.22 29.20 -13.59
N ASP A 84 -12.00 29.71 -14.55
CA ASP A 84 -13.39 30.14 -14.32
C ASP A 84 -14.31 29.00 -13.84
N TYR A 85 -13.91 27.74 -14.06
CA TYR A 85 -14.64 26.57 -13.55
C TYR A 85 -14.61 26.48 -12.02
N ALA A 86 -13.62 27.09 -11.36
CA ALA A 86 -13.52 27.08 -9.90
C ALA A 86 -14.76 27.67 -9.23
N ASP A 87 -15.46 28.59 -9.90
CA ASP A 87 -16.65 29.24 -9.38
C ASP A 87 -17.96 28.58 -9.86
N PHE A 88 -17.90 27.50 -10.64
CA PHE A 88 -19.10 26.81 -11.13
C PHE A 88 -19.80 26.03 -10.01
N GLU A 89 -21.09 26.31 -9.83
CA GLU A 89 -22.02 25.62 -8.93
C GLU A 89 -23.39 25.58 -9.60
N GLY A 90 -23.97 24.38 -9.77
CA GLY A 90 -25.20 24.20 -10.54
C GLY A 90 -25.44 22.75 -10.93
N ILE A 91 -26.22 22.54 -11.98
CA ILE A 91 -26.57 21.21 -12.50
C ILE A 91 -26.00 21.09 -13.91
N ILE A 92 -25.29 19.99 -14.16
CA ILE A 92 -24.88 19.57 -15.50
C ILE A 92 -25.99 18.62 -16.00
N PRO A 93 -26.65 18.91 -17.13
CA PRO A 93 -27.81 18.13 -17.58
C PRO A 93 -27.53 16.63 -17.74
N GLU A 94 -28.54 15.80 -17.47
CA GLU A 94 -28.45 14.35 -17.68
C GLU A 94 -28.08 14.02 -19.14
N GLY A 95 -27.20 13.02 -19.31
CA GLY A 95 -26.68 12.63 -20.63
C GLY A 95 -25.51 13.48 -21.14
N GLN A 96 -25.17 14.60 -20.48
CA GLN A 96 -23.91 15.30 -20.72
C GLN A 96 -22.76 14.60 -19.98
N TYR A 97 -21.53 14.80 -20.47
CA TYR A 97 -20.34 14.27 -19.79
C TYR A 97 -20.20 14.93 -18.42
N GLY A 98 -20.26 14.14 -17.35
CA GLY A 98 -20.28 14.65 -15.98
C GLY A 98 -21.66 15.15 -15.54
N GLY A 99 -22.76 14.70 -16.16
CA GLY A 99 -24.12 15.04 -15.73
C GLY A 99 -24.36 14.75 -14.24
N GLY A 100 -24.93 15.72 -13.52
CA GLY A 100 -25.05 15.69 -12.08
C GLY A 100 -25.10 17.08 -11.43
N THR A 101 -25.30 17.12 -10.11
CA THR A 101 -25.27 18.37 -9.35
C THR A 101 -23.85 18.65 -8.85
N VAL A 102 -23.34 19.86 -9.10
CA VAL A 102 -22.01 20.33 -8.68
C VAL A 102 -22.16 21.42 -7.63
N MET A 103 -21.57 21.22 -6.46
CA MET A 103 -21.46 22.19 -5.37
C MET A 103 -20.03 22.65 -5.19
N VAL A 104 -19.81 23.97 -5.00
CA VAL A 104 -18.52 24.48 -4.51
C VAL A 104 -18.41 24.16 -3.02
N TRP A 105 -17.70 23.06 -2.70
CA TRP A 105 -17.66 22.50 -1.37
C TRP A 105 -16.60 23.15 -0.49
N ASP A 106 -15.44 23.53 -1.04
CA ASP A 106 -14.42 24.32 -0.35
C ASP A 106 -13.53 25.08 -1.33
N ARG A 107 -12.91 26.17 -0.89
CA ARG A 107 -12.00 26.99 -1.69
C ARG A 107 -10.99 27.69 -0.80
N GLY A 108 -9.81 27.98 -1.35
CA GLY A 108 -8.77 28.70 -0.62
C GLY A 108 -7.47 28.81 -1.39
N THR A 109 -6.38 29.03 -0.65
CA THR A 109 -5.01 28.99 -1.18
C THR A 109 -4.28 27.73 -0.71
N TYR A 110 -3.26 27.33 -1.46
CA TYR A 110 -2.37 26.24 -1.07
C TYR A 110 -0.89 26.64 -1.17
N GLU A 111 -0.08 26.01 -0.35
CA GLU A 111 1.38 26.14 -0.39
C GLU A 111 2.01 24.76 -0.60
N LEU A 112 3.18 24.69 -1.24
CA LEU A 112 3.94 23.44 -1.33
C LEU A 112 4.87 23.28 -0.13
N THR A 113 5.05 22.04 0.32
CA THR A 113 6.02 21.69 1.35
C THR A 113 6.87 20.46 0.94
N PRO A 114 8.19 20.62 0.70
CA PRO A 114 8.95 21.87 0.77
C PRO A 114 8.54 22.88 -0.33
N PRO A 115 8.79 24.19 -0.15
CA PRO A 115 8.52 25.20 -1.16
C PRO A 115 9.23 24.89 -2.49
N GLY A 116 8.54 25.11 -3.61
CA GLY A 116 9.07 24.83 -4.94
C GLY A 116 8.04 25.10 -6.04
N ASP A 117 8.33 24.65 -7.27
CA ASP A 117 7.41 24.76 -8.40
C ASP A 117 6.33 23.65 -8.36
N PRO A 118 5.03 24.00 -8.29
CA PRO A 118 3.92 23.05 -8.35
C PRO A 118 3.94 22.13 -9.58
N LEU A 119 4.39 22.62 -10.73
CA LEU A 119 4.41 21.83 -11.97
C LEU A 119 5.49 20.75 -11.95
N GLU A 120 6.67 21.07 -11.41
CA GLU A 120 7.72 20.09 -11.20
C GLU A 120 7.29 19.00 -10.19
N ALA A 121 6.64 19.40 -9.10
CA ALA A 121 6.12 18.46 -8.10
C ALA A 121 5.02 17.54 -8.69
N LEU A 122 4.13 18.10 -9.51
CA LEU A 122 3.14 17.33 -10.28
C LEU A 122 3.81 16.35 -11.25
N ARG A 123 4.84 16.79 -11.98
CA ARG A 123 5.58 15.97 -12.96
C ARG A 123 6.30 14.79 -12.28
N LYS A 124 6.88 15.03 -11.10
CA LYS A 124 7.51 14.02 -10.24
C LYS A 124 6.49 13.07 -9.58
N GLY A 125 5.20 13.36 -9.68
CA GLY A 125 4.14 12.53 -9.12
C GLY A 125 4.00 12.64 -7.61
N LYS A 126 4.50 13.72 -6.98
CA LYS A 126 4.37 13.93 -5.54
C LYS A 126 4.11 15.42 -5.26
N LEU A 127 2.87 15.74 -4.96
CA LEU A 127 2.45 17.06 -4.49
C LEU A 127 2.22 16.96 -2.99
N HIS A 128 2.93 17.76 -2.20
CA HIS A 128 2.64 17.89 -0.78
C HIS A 128 2.22 19.33 -0.55
N VAL A 129 0.94 19.50 -0.20
CA VAL A 129 0.27 20.80 -0.13
C VAL A 129 -0.25 21.09 1.27
N ILE A 130 -0.12 22.33 1.69
CA ILE A 130 -0.78 22.89 2.86
C ILE A 130 -1.99 23.67 2.36
N LEU A 131 -3.20 23.24 2.71
CA LEU A 131 -4.44 23.89 2.30
C LEU A 131 -4.88 24.91 3.35
N HIS A 132 -5.23 26.10 2.87
CA HIS A 132 -5.82 27.19 3.64
C HIS A 132 -7.25 27.45 3.16
N GLY A 133 -8.13 26.46 3.35
CA GLY A 133 -9.54 26.51 2.94
C GLY A 133 -10.50 27.05 3.99
N GLU A 134 -11.78 27.15 3.63
CA GLU A 134 -12.86 27.43 4.58
C GLU A 134 -13.20 26.18 5.40
N LYS A 135 -13.18 24.99 4.77
CA LYS A 135 -13.43 23.69 5.40
C LYS A 135 -12.16 22.86 5.62
N ALA A 136 -11.36 22.66 4.57
CA ALA A 136 -10.14 21.87 4.60
C ALA A 136 -8.95 22.78 4.95
N LYS A 137 -8.40 22.57 6.15
CA LYS A 137 -7.20 23.26 6.64
C LYS A 137 -6.15 22.26 7.10
N GLY A 138 -4.89 22.47 6.70
CA GLY A 138 -3.75 21.62 7.09
C GLY A 138 -3.07 20.94 5.91
N GLU A 139 -2.32 19.88 6.18
CA GLU A 139 -1.38 19.29 5.21
C GLU A 139 -1.93 18.02 4.56
N TRP A 140 -1.81 17.92 3.24
CA TRP A 140 -2.16 16.75 2.44
C TRP A 140 -1.10 16.46 1.39
N ALA A 141 -0.86 15.18 1.11
CA ALA A 141 -0.05 14.74 -0.02
C ALA A 141 -0.89 14.04 -1.07
N LEU A 142 -0.67 14.41 -2.33
CA LEU A 142 -1.12 13.73 -3.53
C LEU A 142 0.07 12.98 -4.13
N ILE A 143 -0.01 11.65 -4.19
CA ILE A 143 1.06 10.80 -4.70
C ILE A 143 0.53 10.01 -5.90
N ARG A 144 1.16 10.17 -7.07
CA ARG A 144 0.77 9.48 -8.30
C ARG A 144 1.07 7.99 -8.16
N ILE A 145 0.08 7.17 -8.45
CA ILE A 145 0.20 5.72 -8.60
C ILE A 145 0.06 5.41 -10.10
N ARG A 146 0.89 4.52 -10.64
CA ARG A 146 0.77 4.18 -12.07
C ARG A 146 -0.53 3.40 -12.30
N ALA A 147 -1.19 3.69 -13.43
CA ALA A 147 -2.48 3.11 -13.77
C ALA A 147 -2.39 2.19 -14.98
N GLU A 148 -3.12 1.09 -14.93
CA GLU A 148 -3.55 0.36 -16.14
C GLU A 148 -4.60 1.19 -16.89
N GLY A 149 -4.50 1.26 -18.23
CA GLY A 149 -5.55 1.80 -19.09
C GLY A 149 -5.54 3.31 -19.38
N GLY A 150 -4.44 4.02 -19.10
CA GLY A 150 -4.19 5.37 -19.62
C GLY A 150 -4.77 6.56 -18.84
N LYS A 151 -5.26 6.37 -17.61
CA LYS A 151 -5.69 7.45 -16.71
C LYS A 151 -4.81 7.53 -15.47
N ASN A 152 -4.05 8.61 -15.27
CA ASN A 152 -3.17 8.76 -14.11
C ASN A 152 -3.97 8.69 -12.80
N GLN A 153 -3.72 7.67 -11.97
CA GLN A 153 -4.35 7.55 -10.65
C GLN A 153 -3.43 8.14 -9.58
N TRP A 154 -4.00 8.65 -8.50
CA TRP A 154 -3.27 9.27 -7.40
C TRP A 154 -3.86 8.83 -6.06
N LEU A 155 -3.07 8.96 -4.99
CA LEU A 155 -3.51 8.80 -3.62
C LEU A 155 -3.43 10.14 -2.91
N LEU A 156 -4.56 10.58 -2.36
CA LEU A 156 -4.66 11.71 -1.46
C LEU A 156 -4.57 11.19 -0.01
N MET A 157 -3.69 11.78 0.79
CA MET A 157 -3.47 11.40 2.20
C MET A 157 -3.23 12.63 3.07
N LYS A 158 -3.62 12.56 4.34
CA LYS A 158 -3.36 13.64 5.31
C LYS A 158 -2.01 13.43 5.98
N THR A 159 -1.11 14.41 5.91
CA THR A 159 0.30 14.24 6.31
C THR A 159 0.61 14.74 7.72
N ALA A 160 -0.19 15.66 8.27
CA ALA A 160 -0.01 16.19 9.62
C ALA A 160 -1.34 16.37 10.37
N GLY A 161 -1.36 15.93 11.65
CA GLY A 161 -2.42 16.16 12.63
C GLY A 161 -3.80 15.64 12.22
N GLY A 162 -4.23 14.51 12.74
CA GLY A 162 -5.62 14.05 12.55
C GLY A 162 -6.62 15.10 13.05
N VAL A 163 -7.49 15.58 12.17
CA VAL A 163 -8.57 16.52 12.54
C VAL A 163 -9.87 15.76 12.46
N LYS A 164 -10.82 16.04 13.36
CA LYS A 164 -12.16 15.44 13.25
C LYS A 164 -12.76 15.76 11.88
N PRO A 165 -13.38 14.78 11.19
CA PRO A 165 -14.12 15.03 9.96
C PRO A 165 -15.12 16.16 10.16
N ILE A 166 -15.38 16.93 9.10
CA ILE A 166 -16.37 18.00 9.16
C ILE A 166 -17.77 17.44 9.48
N ALA A 167 -18.54 18.18 10.27
CA ALA A 167 -19.90 17.78 10.62
C ALA A 167 -20.76 17.60 9.35
N LYS A 168 -21.61 16.55 9.31
CA LYS A 168 -22.46 16.23 8.14
C LYS A 168 -23.24 17.43 7.59
N LYS A 169 -23.75 18.29 8.49
CA LYS A 169 -24.44 19.54 8.10
C LYS A 169 -23.54 20.50 7.32
N ARG A 170 -22.28 20.63 7.73
CA ARG A 170 -21.30 21.50 7.06
C ARG A 170 -20.75 20.85 5.78
N ASP A 171 -20.71 19.52 5.73
CA ASP A 171 -20.37 18.78 4.51
C ASP A 171 -21.40 19.00 3.40
N ASP A 172 -22.69 19.06 3.75
CA ASP A 172 -23.79 19.32 2.82
C ASP A 172 -24.12 20.82 2.66
N GLN A 173 -23.13 21.72 2.72
CA GLN A 173 -23.33 23.15 2.52
C GLN A 173 -22.27 23.76 1.62
N SER A 174 -22.68 24.50 0.59
CA SER A 174 -21.79 25.25 -0.29
C SER A 174 -21.05 26.35 0.49
N VAL A 175 -19.73 26.50 0.27
CA VAL A 175 -18.99 27.68 0.77
C VAL A 175 -19.26 28.93 -0.07
N LYS A 176 -19.78 28.76 -1.29
CA LYS A 176 -20.13 29.87 -2.18
C LYS A 176 -21.49 30.47 -1.82
N THR A 177 -22.50 29.63 -1.60
CA THR A 177 -23.90 30.09 -1.47
C THR A 177 -24.58 29.69 -0.16
N GLY A 178 -23.95 28.84 0.66
CA GLY A 178 -24.55 28.28 1.87
C GLY A 178 -25.66 27.26 1.62
N ARG A 179 -26.00 26.98 0.36
CA ARG A 179 -27.06 26.05 -0.04
C ARG A 179 -26.62 24.58 0.11
N THR A 180 -27.57 23.70 0.36
CA THR A 180 -27.37 22.24 0.40
C THR A 180 -27.34 21.62 -1.00
N MET A 181 -26.82 20.40 -1.14
CA MET A 181 -26.80 19.69 -2.43
C MET A 181 -28.22 19.59 -3.02
N LYS A 182 -29.20 19.25 -2.17
CA LYS A 182 -30.60 19.15 -2.56
C LYS A 182 -31.18 20.48 -3.03
N GLN A 183 -30.81 21.59 -2.38
CA GLN A 183 -31.25 22.93 -2.78
C GLN A 183 -30.66 23.33 -4.13
N ILE A 184 -29.38 23.01 -4.39
CA ILE A 184 -28.74 23.29 -5.69
C ILE A 184 -29.40 22.45 -6.79
N ALA A 185 -29.62 21.16 -6.54
CA ALA A 185 -30.33 20.25 -7.46
C ALA A 185 -31.77 20.69 -7.76
N SER A 186 -32.45 21.31 -6.79
CA SER A 186 -33.85 21.76 -6.95
C SER A 186 -33.97 23.15 -7.59
N ALA A 187 -32.92 23.97 -7.52
CA ALA A 187 -32.98 25.35 -7.96
C ALA A 187 -32.99 25.50 -9.50
N ARG A 188 -32.46 24.51 -10.24
CA ARG A 188 -32.35 24.53 -11.71
C ARG A 188 -31.73 25.83 -12.27
N ASP A 189 -30.85 26.47 -11.50
CA ASP A 189 -30.31 27.79 -11.83
C ASP A 189 -29.37 27.80 -13.05
N ALA A 190 -28.90 26.63 -13.50
CA ALA A 190 -27.89 26.47 -14.54
C ALA A 190 -28.22 25.35 -15.57
N GLU A 191 -29.50 25.00 -15.74
CA GLU A 191 -29.95 24.17 -16.87
C GLU A 191 -30.53 25.05 -17.97
N TRP A 192 -29.91 25.04 -19.15
CA TRP A 192 -30.50 25.66 -20.34
C TRP A 192 -31.68 24.79 -20.81
N GLN A 193 -32.88 25.38 -20.87
CA GLN A 193 -34.02 24.84 -21.62
C GLN A 193 -34.45 25.84 -22.69
N SER A 194 -34.41 25.39 -23.94
CA SER A 194 -34.91 26.04 -25.13
C SER A 194 -36.44 26.14 -25.10
N HIS A 195 -36.94 27.20 -24.48
CA HIS A 195 -38.21 27.91 -24.77
C HIS A 195 -38.69 28.59 -23.49
N ARG A 196 -38.31 29.86 -23.33
CA ARG A 196 -39.14 30.78 -22.56
C ARG A 196 -40.05 31.51 -23.52
N VAL A 197 -41.33 31.18 -23.45
CA VAL A 197 -42.38 32.17 -23.69
C VAL A 197 -42.52 32.99 -22.41
N ASP A 198 -42.75 34.28 -22.61
CA ASP A 198 -42.61 35.38 -21.68
C ASP A 198 -43.57 35.40 -20.48
N LYS A 199 -43.05 35.97 -19.38
CA LYS A 199 -43.66 36.89 -18.39
C LYS A 199 -45.15 36.74 -18.01
N LYS A 200 -45.40 36.43 -16.72
CA LYS A 200 -45.91 37.34 -15.64
C LYS A 200 -46.68 36.54 -14.58
N ASP A 201 -46.52 36.97 -13.33
CA ASP A 201 -47.38 36.72 -12.16
C ASP A 201 -47.84 35.29 -11.84
N SER A 202 -47.45 34.78 -10.66
CA SER A 202 -48.42 34.50 -9.59
C SER A 202 -47.89 33.63 -8.44
N PHE A 203 -48.56 33.81 -7.30
CA PHE A 203 -48.79 32.84 -6.24
C PHE A 203 -47.65 32.53 -5.25
N LYS A 204 -46.43 32.18 -5.67
CA LYS A 204 -45.37 31.76 -4.73
C LYS A 204 -44.81 32.88 -3.85
N ALA A 205 -44.89 34.13 -4.31
CA ALA A 205 -44.50 35.31 -3.53
C ALA A 205 -45.42 35.60 -2.31
N ARG A 206 -46.62 35.01 -2.26
CA ARG A 206 -47.59 35.21 -1.16
C ARG A 206 -47.39 34.27 0.03
N ILE A 207 -46.77 33.11 -0.16
CA ILE A 207 -46.58 32.09 0.90
C ILE A 207 -45.35 32.41 1.78
N ALA A 208 -44.28 32.99 1.21
CA ALA A 208 -43.04 33.28 1.94
C ALA A 208 -43.16 34.42 2.98
N LYS A 209 -44.25 35.21 2.93
CA LYS A 209 -44.51 36.32 3.87
C LYS A 209 -45.25 35.87 5.13
N ALA A 210 -45.92 34.71 5.11
CA ALA A 210 -46.71 34.19 6.24
C ALA A 210 -45.90 33.36 7.24
N ALA A 211 -44.81 32.70 6.81
CA ALA A 211 -44.00 31.84 7.66
C ALA A 211 -42.97 32.58 8.55
N ARG A 212 -42.83 33.90 8.36
CA ARG A 212 -41.80 34.72 9.04
C ARG A 212 -42.27 35.36 10.35
N ASN A 213 -43.55 35.19 10.72
CA ASN A 213 -44.17 35.88 11.86
C ASN A 213 -44.54 34.99 13.06
N VAL A 214 -44.03 33.76 13.16
CA VAL A 214 -44.16 32.97 14.41
C VAL A 214 -42.80 32.82 15.07
N SER A 215 -42.38 33.95 15.63
CA SER A 215 -41.58 34.11 16.85
C SER A 215 -41.62 32.90 17.79
N LEU A 216 -40.46 32.41 18.21
CA LEU A 216 -39.87 32.72 19.52
C LEU A 216 -40.75 32.32 20.71
N LYS A 217 -40.35 31.28 21.44
CA LYS A 217 -40.52 31.21 22.90
C LYS A 217 -39.54 30.21 23.57
N LYS A 218 -38.76 30.78 24.51
CA LYS A 218 -38.07 30.20 25.70
C LYS A 218 -36.79 29.35 25.44
N LYS A 219 -35.56 29.74 25.82
CA LYS A 219 -34.95 30.15 27.14
C LYS A 219 -35.23 29.12 28.24
N ASP A 220 -34.31 28.66 29.09
CA ASP A 220 -32.98 29.09 29.56
C ASP A 220 -32.32 27.89 30.29
N GLN A 221 -30.98 27.86 30.44
CA GLN A 221 -30.27 27.90 31.74
C GLN A 221 -28.79 27.42 31.65
N ASN A 222 -27.86 28.37 31.90
CA ASN A 222 -26.66 28.37 32.77
C ASN A 222 -26.00 27.02 33.20
N LYS A 223 -24.69 26.88 33.44
CA LYS A 223 -23.53 27.78 33.57
C LYS A 223 -22.22 26.96 33.61
N ILE A 224 -21.14 27.68 33.33
CA ILE A 224 -19.69 27.41 33.33
C ILE A 224 -19.11 26.90 34.67
N VAL A 225 -18.09 26.01 34.65
CA VAL A 225 -16.77 26.11 35.36
C VAL A 225 -15.72 25.17 34.72
N GLY A 226 -14.47 25.62 34.48
CA GLY A 226 -13.29 24.72 34.34
C GLY A 226 -12.25 25.09 33.26
N GLN A 227 -11.51 26.19 33.44
CA GLN A 227 -10.28 26.44 32.65
C GLN A 227 -9.15 25.50 33.10
N ALA A 228 -8.45 24.88 32.14
CA ALA A 228 -7.15 24.23 32.37
C ALA A 228 -6.03 24.99 31.65
N ARG A 229 -5.01 25.33 32.44
CA ARG A 229 -3.81 26.12 32.14
C ARG A 229 -2.98 25.60 30.96
N ARG A 230 -2.32 26.55 30.30
CA ARG A 230 -1.21 26.35 29.35
C ARG A 230 0.02 25.83 30.12
N LEU A 231 0.54 24.66 29.73
CA LEU A 231 1.83 24.17 30.21
C LEU A 231 2.99 24.99 29.58
N PRO A 232 4.12 25.18 30.28
CA PRO A 232 5.15 26.14 29.90
C PRO A 232 5.98 25.67 28.71
N LYS A 233 6.46 26.63 27.91
CA LYS A 233 7.52 26.42 26.92
C LYS A 233 8.79 25.91 27.62
N SER A 234 9.25 24.70 27.31
CA SER A 234 10.60 24.28 27.70
C SER A 234 11.63 24.95 26.78
N ARG A 235 12.54 25.68 27.41
CA ARG A 235 13.66 26.40 26.81
C ARG A 235 14.63 25.45 26.11
N SER A 236 15.28 25.99 25.09
CA SER A 236 16.48 25.46 24.46
C SER A 236 17.55 25.09 25.49
N GLY A 237 18.07 23.87 25.37
CA GLY A 237 19.23 23.39 26.11
C GLY A 237 20.02 22.41 25.25
N SER A 238 21.21 22.83 24.84
CA SER A 238 22.20 21.99 24.17
C SER A 238 22.61 20.81 25.06
N ARG A 239 22.35 19.57 24.63
CA ARG A 239 23.09 18.36 25.02
C ARG A 239 23.11 17.38 23.85
N ARG A 240 24.31 16.97 23.45
CA ARG A 240 24.56 15.91 22.47
C ARG A 240 24.06 14.57 23.03
N GLY A 241 22.88 14.15 22.61
CA GLY A 241 22.31 12.82 22.88
C GLY A 241 21.22 12.53 21.87
N ARG A 242 21.27 11.38 21.19
CA ARG A 242 20.22 10.96 20.24
C ARG A 242 18.88 10.78 20.99
N PRO A 243 17.74 11.06 20.35
CA PRO A 243 16.44 10.86 20.97
C PRO A 243 16.19 9.36 21.16
N THR A 244 16.28 8.90 22.40
CA THR A 244 15.73 7.61 22.84
C THR A 244 14.26 7.82 23.20
N ILE A 245 13.36 6.89 22.85
CA ILE A 245 11.96 6.92 23.30
C ILE A 245 11.94 7.04 24.84
N PRO A 246 11.44 8.14 25.42
CA PRO A 246 11.27 8.29 26.86
C PRO A 246 10.27 7.26 27.40
N GLN A 247 10.45 6.79 28.64
CA GLN A 247 9.50 5.84 29.28
C GLN A 247 8.05 6.34 29.31
N SER A 248 7.82 7.66 29.27
CA SER A 248 6.49 8.29 29.19
C SER A 248 5.75 8.04 27.88
N ASP A 249 6.45 7.57 26.85
CA ASP A 249 5.95 7.46 25.48
C ASP A 249 5.70 5.99 25.09
N LEU A 250 5.49 5.11 26.06
CA LEU A 250 5.06 3.72 25.86
C LEU A 250 3.54 3.57 26.00
N PRO A 251 2.91 2.53 25.44
CA PRO A 251 1.46 2.45 25.41
C PRO A 251 0.87 2.01 26.75
N GLY A 252 -0.16 2.72 27.23
CA GLY A 252 -0.84 2.40 28.48
C GLY A 252 0.05 2.52 29.73
N ASN A 253 -0.21 1.70 30.74
CA ASN A 253 0.62 1.59 31.97
C ASN A 253 1.87 0.71 31.76
N LEU A 254 2.30 0.46 30.52
CA LEU A 254 3.42 -0.46 30.25
C LEU A 254 4.74 0.14 30.75
N SER A 255 5.25 -0.36 31.86
CA SER A 255 6.60 -0.05 32.32
C SER A 255 7.61 -1.08 31.83
N LEU A 256 8.61 -0.63 31.06
CA LEU A 256 9.74 -1.49 30.66
C LEU A 256 10.49 -2.10 31.85
N SER A 257 10.45 -1.47 33.03
CA SER A 257 11.12 -2.00 34.22
C SER A 257 10.60 -3.38 34.64
N ASP A 258 9.33 -3.65 34.35
CA ASP A 258 8.60 -4.81 34.85
C ASP A 258 8.74 -6.01 33.90
N LEU A 259 9.29 -5.78 32.70
CA LEU A 259 9.51 -6.82 31.71
C LEU A 259 10.81 -7.60 31.97
N PRO A 260 10.86 -8.89 31.58
CA PRO A 260 12.08 -9.68 31.70
C PRO A 260 13.29 -9.04 31.01
N LYS A 261 14.46 -9.12 31.63
CA LYS A 261 15.71 -8.63 31.03
C LYS A 261 16.07 -9.49 29.80
N ALA A 262 16.48 -8.84 28.71
CA ALA A 262 16.96 -9.51 27.51
C ALA A 262 17.96 -8.63 26.73
N ARG A 263 19.05 -9.25 26.27
CA ARG A 263 20.03 -8.61 25.37
C ARG A 263 19.54 -8.65 23.92
N PRO A 264 19.95 -7.71 23.06
CA PRO A 264 19.65 -7.77 21.63
C PRO A 264 20.42 -8.94 20.99
N ARG A 265 19.70 -9.97 20.55
CA ARG A 265 20.26 -11.17 19.93
C ARG A 265 19.30 -11.74 18.89
N PHE A 266 19.78 -12.71 18.10
CA PHE A 266 18.93 -13.46 17.20
C PHE A 266 17.83 -14.19 17.99
N VAL A 267 16.61 -14.13 17.45
CA VAL A 267 15.44 -14.85 17.92
C VAL A 267 14.86 -15.56 16.70
N GLU A 268 14.68 -16.87 16.78
CA GLU A 268 14.14 -17.62 15.64
C GLU A 268 12.75 -17.08 15.26
N PRO A 269 12.51 -16.68 13.99
CA PRO A 269 11.25 -16.07 13.62
C PRO A 269 10.05 -17.00 13.83
N MET A 270 8.97 -16.46 14.40
CA MET A 270 7.67 -17.13 14.47
C MET A 270 7.12 -17.41 13.06
N LYS A 271 6.51 -18.58 12.86
CA LYS A 271 6.13 -19.09 11.53
C LYS A 271 4.61 -19.09 11.38
N PRO A 272 4.04 -18.44 10.34
CA PRO A 272 2.59 -18.49 10.10
C PRO A 272 2.16 -19.87 9.60
N LYS A 273 0.95 -20.30 9.99
CA LYS A 273 0.27 -21.48 9.47
C LYS A 273 -0.48 -21.14 8.16
N LEU A 274 -0.35 -21.95 7.11
CA LEU A 274 -1.19 -21.79 5.92
C LEU A 274 -2.61 -22.21 6.26
N VAL A 275 -3.59 -21.42 5.83
CA VAL A 275 -5.02 -21.77 5.91
C VAL A 275 -5.69 -21.41 4.59
N GLU A 276 -6.66 -22.22 4.19
CA GLU A 276 -7.44 -21.99 2.96
C GLU A 276 -8.49 -20.90 3.15
N HIS A 277 -9.12 -20.87 4.33
CA HIS A 277 -10.18 -19.94 4.67
C HIS A 277 -9.83 -19.13 5.93
N PRO A 278 -10.26 -17.86 6.02
CA PRO A 278 -10.14 -17.10 7.25
C PRO A 278 -10.83 -17.82 8.42
N PRO A 279 -10.26 -17.78 9.64
CA PRO A 279 -10.94 -18.27 10.82
C PRO A 279 -12.26 -17.53 11.05
N THR A 280 -13.30 -18.28 11.41
CA THR A 280 -14.64 -17.74 11.71
C THR A 280 -14.74 -17.19 13.14
N THR A 281 -13.77 -17.48 14.00
CA THR A 281 -13.73 -17.07 15.40
C THR A 281 -12.34 -16.56 15.80
N GLY A 282 -12.30 -15.79 16.89
CA GLY A 282 -11.09 -15.17 17.43
C GLY A 282 -10.93 -13.70 17.04
N ASP A 283 -10.08 -12.98 17.77
CA ASP A 283 -9.81 -11.56 17.54
C ASP A 283 -8.54 -11.40 16.69
N TRP A 284 -8.74 -11.22 15.39
CA TRP A 284 -7.68 -11.19 14.37
C TRP A 284 -7.49 -9.80 13.79
N ILE A 285 -6.23 -9.42 13.59
CA ILE A 285 -5.85 -8.35 12.67
C ILE A 285 -5.21 -8.95 11.42
N TYR A 286 -5.47 -8.32 10.28
CA TYR A 286 -4.92 -8.73 8.99
C TYR A 286 -3.96 -7.66 8.46
N GLU A 287 -2.75 -8.09 8.13
CA GLU A 287 -1.71 -7.28 7.49
C GLU A 287 -1.49 -7.77 6.05
N LEU A 288 -0.87 -6.94 5.23
CA LEU A 288 -0.48 -7.36 3.89
C LEU A 288 0.57 -8.47 3.96
N LYS A 289 0.39 -9.53 3.18
CA LYS A 289 1.48 -10.49 2.94
C LYS A 289 2.47 -9.86 1.96
N PHE A 290 3.72 -9.84 2.35
CA PHE A 290 4.82 -9.48 1.49
C PHE A 290 5.47 -10.74 0.89
N ASP A 291 6.02 -10.59 -0.31
CA ASP A 291 6.90 -11.56 -0.95
C ASP A 291 8.32 -11.00 -1.00
N GLY A 292 9.22 -11.63 -0.24
CA GLY A 292 10.53 -11.08 0.07
C GLY A 292 11.39 -12.01 0.93
N ILE A 293 12.31 -11.40 1.68
CA ILE A 293 13.24 -12.10 2.56
C ILE A 293 13.03 -11.63 4.00
N ARG A 294 12.60 -12.57 4.83
CA ARG A 294 12.49 -12.38 6.27
C ARG A 294 13.82 -11.97 6.87
N ALA A 295 13.84 -10.84 7.57
CA ALA A 295 15.03 -10.29 8.19
C ALA A 295 14.74 -9.76 9.60
N LEU A 296 15.66 -10.04 10.53
CA LEU A 296 15.70 -9.41 11.84
C LEU A 296 16.75 -8.31 11.82
N ALA A 297 16.35 -7.11 12.24
CA ALA A 297 17.27 -6.02 12.54
C ALA A 297 17.58 -6.02 14.04
N ILE A 298 18.80 -6.42 14.38
CA ILE A 298 19.33 -6.47 15.74
C ILE A 298 20.22 -5.25 15.92
N LYS A 299 19.79 -4.32 16.77
CA LYS A 299 20.52 -3.09 17.09
C LYS A 299 21.09 -3.19 18.49
N ASP A 300 22.38 -2.88 18.60
CA ASP A 300 23.11 -2.73 19.87
C ASP A 300 23.96 -1.44 19.79
N GLY A 301 23.46 -0.37 20.41
CA GLY A 301 24.02 0.97 20.31
C GLY A 301 24.01 1.50 18.87
N ARG A 302 25.21 1.59 18.27
CA ARG A 302 25.38 1.99 16.86
C ARG A 302 25.52 0.79 15.90
N ALA A 303 25.81 -0.38 16.43
CA ALA A 303 25.94 -1.58 15.62
C ALA A 303 24.55 -2.09 15.24
N VAL A 304 24.37 -2.39 13.95
CA VAL A 304 23.15 -3.02 13.44
C VAL A 304 23.56 -4.27 12.67
N GLN A 305 22.97 -5.39 13.02
CA GLN A 305 23.06 -6.63 12.27
C GLN A 305 21.69 -6.91 11.65
N LEU A 306 21.68 -7.05 10.33
CA LEU A 306 20.53 -7.56 9.60
C LEU A 306 20.79 -9.04 9.34
N VAL A 307 19.94 -9.91 9.86
CA VAL A 307 20.11 -11.37 9.76
C VAL A 307 18.87 -12.03 9.20
N SER A 308 19.04 -13.07 8.39
CA SER A 308 17.93 -13.84 7.82
C SER A 308 17.25 -14.69 8.89
N ARG A 309 16.19 -15.39 8.48
CA ARG A 309 15.48 -16.36 9.32
C ARG A 309 16.32 -17.51 9.89
N ASN A 310 17.49 -17.77 9.31
CA ASN A 310 18.44 -18.80 9.73
C ASN A 310 19.79 -18.17 10.12
N GLU A 311 19.75 -16.95 10.65
CA GLU A 311 20.88 -16.23 11.24
C GLU A 311 22.03 -15.91 10.26
N LYS A 312 21.78 -15.99 8.95
CA LYS A 312 22.78 -15.58 7.95
C LYS A 312 22.83 -14.05 7.87
N LYS A 313 24.03 -13.48 7.89
CA LYS A 313 24.23 -12.02 7.76
C LYS A 313 23.75 -11.52 6.41
N LEU A 314 22.92 -10.48 6.43
CA LEU A 314 22.34 -9.81 5.27
C LEU A 314 22.88 -8.39 5.07
N ASN A 315 23.69 -7.84 5.99
CA ASN A 315 24.24 -6.48 5.89
C ASN A 315 24.90 -6.16 4.55
N ASN A 316 25.72 -7.07 4.03
CA ASN A 316 26.41 -6.88 2.74
C ASN A 316 25.46 -6.93 1.55
N ARG A 317 24.33 -7.62 1.72
CA ARG A 317 23.30 -7.80 0.69
C ARG A 317 22.33 -6.61 0.66
N PHE A 318 22.04 -6.00 1.81
CA PHE A 318 21.13 -4.86 1.97
C PHE A 318 21.75 -3.75 2.84
N PRO A 319 22.84 -3.11 2.38
CA PRO A 319 23.57 -2.15 3.19
C PRO A 319 22.77 -0.88 3.51
N GLU A 320 21.93 -0.39 2.59
CA GLU A 320 21.03 0.74 2.82
C GLU A 320 19.98 0.47 3.91
N ILE A 321 19.44 -0.75 3.98
CA ILE A 321 18.49 -1.16 5.04
C ILE A 321 19.22 -1.21 6.38
N ALA A 322 20.40 -1.81 6.43
CA ALA A 322 21.21 -1.87 7.66
C ALA A 322 21.59 -0.47 8.17
N ARG A 323 21.95 0.45 7.26
CA ARG A 323 22.20 1.86 7.61
C ARG A 323 20.94 2.55 8.14
N ALA A 324 19.79 2.39 7.46
CA ALA A 324 18.53 2.99 7.89
C ALA A 324 18.10 2.50 9.28
N ALA A 325 18.32 1.22 9.59
CA ALA A 325 17.99 0.63 10.88
C ALA A 325 18.81 1.19 12.05
N THR A 326 19.94 1.87 11.79
CA THR A 326 20.65 2.62 12.84
C THR A 326 19.81 3.78 13.40
N GLY A 327 18.82 4.23 12.63
CA GLY A 327 17.90 5.31 12.94
C GLY A 327 16.74 4.94 13.87
N PHE A 328 16.53 3.65 14.19
CA PHE A 328 15.51 3.26 15.18
C PHE A 328 15.67 4.04 16.49
N GLY A 329 14.57 4.56 17.05
CA GLY A 329 14.54 5.42 18.24
C GLY A 329 14.93 4.77 19.58
N ALA A 330 15.77 3.72 19.57
CA ALA A 330 16.21 2.99 20.75
C ALA A 330 17.73 2.76 20.74
N ASN A 331 18.33 2.51 21.91
CA ASN A 331 19.74 2.11 21.98
C ASN A 331 19.88 0.65 21.61
N GLU A 332 18.99 -0.20 22.12
CA GLU A 332 18.94 -1.63 21.80
C GLU A 332 17.55 -1.99 21.31
N CYS A 333 17.45 -2.75 20.23
CA CYS A 333 16.19 -3.34 19.80
C CYS A 333 16.40 -4.57 18.93
N VAL A 334 15.43 -5.48 18.95
CA VAL A 334 15.31 -6.57 17.96
C VAL A 334 13.98 -6.41 17.26
N VAL A 335 14.03 -6.12 15.95
CA VAL A 335 12.85 -5.85 15.11
C VAL A 335 12.74 -6.91 14.03
N ASP A 336 11.53 -7.43 13.85
CA ASP A 336 11.21 -8.48 12.89
C ASP A 336 10.46 -7.88 11.69
N GLY A 337 10.93 -8.18 10.48
CA GLY A 337 10.44 -7.56 9.25
C GLY A 337 10.70 -8.38 7.98
N GLU A 338 10.22 -7.87 6.85
CA GLU A 338 10.44 -8.45 5.52
C GLU A 338 11.16 -7.44 4.63
N VAL A 339 12.27 -7.84 4.02
CA VAL A 339 12.94 -7.08 2.96
C VAL A 339 12.27 -7.41 1.64
N VAL A 340 11.79 -6.40 0.93
CA VAL A 340 11.09 -6.54 -0.34
C VAL A 340 11.66 -5.59 -1.39
N ALA A 341 11.50 -5.95 -2.65
CA ALA A 341 11.60 -5.02 -3.76
C ALA A 341 10.18 -4.72 -4.26
N MET A 342 9.87 -3.44 -4.44
CA MET A 342 8.57 -3.02 -4.93
C MET A 342 8.58 -2.90 -6.46
N ASP A 343 7.51 -3.33 -7.11
CA ASP A 343 7.28 -2.98 -8.52
C ASP A 343 6.69 -1.58 -8.66
N GLU A 344 6.47 -1.15 -9.90
CA GLU A 344 5.97 0.19 -10.21
C GLU A 344 4.51 0.39 -9.78
N GLU A 345 3.78 -0.70 -9.54
CA GLU A 345 2.41 -0.75 -9.03
C GLU A 345 2.36 -0.83 -7.49
N GLY A 346 3.51 -0.87 -6.81
CA GLY A 346 3.62 -0.94 -5.36
C GLY A 346 3.33 -2.33 -4.79
N ARG A 347 3.52 -3.40 -5.58
CA ARG A 347 3.47 -4.79 -5.12
C ARG A 347 4.88 -5.28 -4.82
N SER A 348 5.04 -6.09 -3.78
CA SER A 348 6.32 -6.76 -3.52
C SER A 348 6.57 -7.84 -4.56
N SER A 349 7.78 -7.91 -5.11
CA SER A 349 8.20 -8.91 -6.07
C SER A 349 9.54 -9.52 -5.70
N PHE A 350 9.56 -10.82 -5.38
CA PHE A 350 10.81 -11.53 -5.13
C PHE A 350 11.71 -11.63 -6.36
N GLN A 351 11.13 -11.68 -7.57
CA GLN A 351 11.90 -11.69 -8.80
C GLN A 351 12.66 -10.38 -9.01
N LEU A 352 12.04 -9.24 -8.70
CA LEU A 352 12.74 -7.94 -8.72
C LEU A 352 13.86 -7.89 -7.67
N LEU A 353 13.61 -8.44 -6.48
CA LEU A 353 14.61 -8.52 -5.41
C LEU A 353 15.86 -9.29 -5.86
N GLN A 354 15.69 -10.43 -6.55
CA GLN A 354 16.84 -11.19 -7.07
C GLN A 354 17.56 -10.51 -8.23
N ARG A 355 16.82 -9.84 -9.10
CA ARG A 355 17.43 -9.11 -10.21
C ARG A 355 18.29 -7.96 -9.70
N ALA A 356 17.82 -7.22 -8.71
CA ALA A 356 18.59 -6.15 -8.08
C ALA A 356 19.92 -6.69 -7.53
N GLU A 357 19.91 -7.86 -6.90
CA GLU A 357 21.11 -8.53 -6.40
C GLU A 357 22.07 -8.96 -7.51
N LEU A 358 21.56 -9.45 -8.64
CA LEU A 358 22.39 -9.92 -9.76
C LEU A 358 22.95 -8.79 -10.61
N ASP A 359 22.18 -7.72 -10.78
CA ASP A 359 22.50 -6.60 -11.67
C ASP A 359 23.20 -5.43 -10.95
N GLY A 360 23.21 -5.42 -9.61
CA GLY A 360 23.72 -4.30 -8.83
C GLY A 360 22.95 -3.00 -9.09
N LYS A 361 21.70 -3.12 -9.55
CA LYS A 361 20.81 -1.99 -9.83
C LYS A 361 20.01 -1.63 -8.59
N ASP A 362 19.69 -0.35 -8.46
CA ASP A 362 18.77 0.16 -7.44
C ASP A 362 17.36 -0.38 -7.71
N ALA A 363 16.97 -1.47 -7.02
CA ALA A 363 15.56 -1.74 -6.81
C ALA A 363 15.03 -0.79 -5.73
N PRO A 364 13.75 -0.39 -5.80
CA PRO A 364 13.10 0.32 -4.70
C PRO A 364 12.91 -0.67 -3.54
N LEU A 365 13.97 -0.85 -2.76
CA LEU A 365 14.01 -1.73 -1.61
C LEU A 365 13.26 -1.11 -0.45
N ALA A 366 12.47 -1.92 0.23
CA ALA A 366 11.78 -1.55 1.44
C ALA A 366 11.95 -2.65 2.50
N PHE A 367 12.01 -2.25 3.77
CA PHE A 367 12.00 -3.14 4.91
C PHE A 367 10.71 -2.92 5.70
N TYR A 368 9.72 -3.79 5.48
CA TYR A 368 8.45 -3.75 6.19
C TYR A 368 8.59 -4.45 7.54
N VAL A 369 8.69 -3.67 8.61
CA VAL A 369 8.76 -4.16 9.98
C VAL A 369 7.36 -4.38 10.53
N PHE A 370 7.12 -5.54 11.14
CA PHE A 370 5.78 -5.90 11.62
C PHE A 370 5.73 -6.40 13.06
N ASP A 371 6.88 -6.66 13.71
CA ASP A 371 6.95 -6.99 15.13
C ASP A 371 8.25 -6.50 15.80
N ILE A 372 8.25 -6.42 17.13
CA ILE A 372 9.39 -6.04 17.97
C ILE A 372 9.51 -7.03 19.14
N LEU A 373 10.72 -7.58 19.32
CA LEU A 373 10.97 -8.69 20.24
C LEU A 373 11.74 -8.26 21.49
N GLN A 374 12.53 -7.20 21.37
CA GLN A 374 13.35 -6.65 22.44
C GLN A 374 13.47 -5.13 22.28
N LEU A 375 13.49 -4.42 23.39
CA LEU A 375 13.72 -2.98 23.45
C LEU A 375 14.51 -2.62 24.72
N ASN A 376 15.63 -1.91 24.57
CA ASN A 376 16.42 -1.31 25.66
C ASN A 376 16.62 -2.25 26.87
N GLY A 377 17.20 -3.42 26.64
CA GLY A 377 17.49 -4.42 27.67
C GLY A 377 16.29 -5.28 28.11
N ARG A 378 15.12 -5.18 27.48
CA ARG A 378 13.87 -5.83 27.92
C ARG A 378 13.22 -6.66 26.84
N SER A 379 12.73 -7.85 27.19
CA SER A 379 11.99 -8.74 26.29
C SER A 379 10.55 -8.27 26.14
N LEU A 380 10.09 -8.19 24.89
CA LEU A 380 8.70 -7.90 24.54
C LEU A 380 7.94 -9.15 24.08
N ILE A 381 8.62 -10.29 23.93
CA ILE A 381 8.08 -11.55 23.39
C ILE A 381 6.81 -12.01 24.14
N GLY A 382 6.77 -11.83 25.46
CA GLY A 382 5.63 -12.21 26.31
C GLY A 382 4.47 -11.22 26.32
N LEU A 383 4.59 -10.06 25.66
CA LEU A 383 3.48 -9.11 25.58
C LEU A 383 2.49 -9.49 24.47
N PRO A 384 1.21 -9.11 24.59
CA PRO A 384 0.24 -9.13 23.50
C PRO A 384 0.75 -8.44 22.23
N LEU A 385 0.40 -8.98 21.06
CA LEU A 385 0.79 -8.44 19.75
C LEU A 385 0.42 -6.96 19.61
N THR A 386 -0.76 -6.55 20.06
CA THR A 386 -1.22 -5.16 20.04
C THR A 386 -0.22 -4.21 20.70
N GLN A 387 0.25 -4.55 21.91
CA GLN A 387 1.24 -3.76 22.64
C GLN A 387 2.59 -3.73 21.92
N ARG A 388 3.05 -4.88 21.41
CA ARG A 388 4.30 -4.93 20.63
C ARG A 388 4.23 -4.03 19.39
N LYS A 389 3.12 -4.05 18.65
CA LYS A 389 2.94 -3.21 17.46
C LYS A 389 2.87 -1.72 17.77
N GLU A 390 2.26 -1.32 18.88
CA GLU A 390 2.24 0.08 19.32
C GLU A 390 3.65 0.57 19.69
N VAL A 391 4.45 -0.25 20.38
CA VAL A 391 5.87 0.03 20.65
C VAL A 391 6.65 0.16 19.34
N LEU A 392 6.47 -0.79 18.41
CA LEU A 392 7.15 -0.77 17.12
C LEU A 392 6.81 0.49 16.31
N MET A 393 5.54 0.90 16.27
CA MET A 393 5.10 2.08 15.54
C MET A 393 5.82 3.36 15.99
N ARG A 394 6.11 3.48 17.30
CA ARG A 394 6.84 4.62 17.87
C ARG A 394 8.35 4.53 17.67
N LEU A 395 8.88 3.31 17.46
CA LEU A 395 10.29 3.06 17.19
C LEU A 395 10.72 3.42 15.76
N VAL A 396 9.83 3.22 14.80
CA VAL A 396 10.10 3.48 13.38
C VAL A 396 10.17 5.00 13.13
N PRO A 397 11.26 5.53 12.58
CA PRO A 397 11.39 6.95 12.30
C PRO A 397 10.32 7.44 11.31
N PRO A 398 9.70 8.62 11.54
CA PRO A 398 8.70 9.18 10.62
C PRO A 398 9.25 9.51 9.22
N SER A 399 10.57 9.64 9.09
CA SER A 399 11.28 10.17 7.92
C SER A 399 12.00 9.11 7.08
N GLY A 400 11.67 7.83 7.24
CA GLY A 400 12.34 6.76 6.52
C GLY A 400 11.75 6.51 5.13
N ASP A 401 12.57 6.61 4.07
CA ASP A 401 12.18 6.20 2.72
C ASP A 401 12.26 4.66 2.52
N ILE A 402 12.96 3.95 3.42
CA ILE A 402 13.31 2.52 3.27
C ILE A 402 12.66 1.62 4.34
N ILE A 403 12.49 2.08 5.58
CA ILE A 403 11.90 1.26 6.66
C ILE A 403 10.45 1.67 6.87
N TRP A 404 9.55 0.69 6.76
CA TRP A 404 8.11 0.91 6.78
C TRP A 404 7.46 0.06 7.86
N PHE A 405 6.58 0.66 8.67
CA PHE A 405 5.74 -0.10 9.59
C PHE A 405 4.61 -0.82 8.82
N SER A 406 4.49 -2.12 8.99
CA SER A 406 3.35 -2.92 8.52
C SER A 406 2.18 -2.77 9.49
N GLY A 407 1.24 -1.90 9.13
CA GLY A 407 -0.01 -1.72 9.87
C GLY A 407 -1.09 -2.72 9.49
N ALA A 408 -2.05 -2.91 10.39
CA ALA A 408 -3.25 -3.69 10.10
C ALA A 408 -4.11 -2.99 9.04
N LEU A 409 -4.58 -3.74 8.05
CA LEU A 409 -5.54 -3.32 7.05
C LEU A 409 -6.98 -3.34 7.59
N GLY A 410 -7.23 -4.19 8.58
CA GLY A 410 -8.53 -4.36 9.23
C GLY A 410 -8.64 -5.72 9.94
N THR A 411 -9.86 -6.06 10.33
CA THR A 411 -10.21 -7.30 11.05
C THR A 411 -11.07 -8.25 10.21
N GLU A 412 -11.56 -7.81 9.05
CA GLU A 412 -12.49 -8.56 8.20
C GLU A 412 -11.78 -9.16 6.97
N ALA A 413 -11.20 -10.36 7.12
CA ALA A 413 -10.50 -11.01 6.00
C ALA A 413 -11.39 -11.32 4.80
N GLU A 414 -12.68 -11.62 5.00
CA GLU A 414 -13.62 -11.91 3.91
C GLU A 414 -13.82 -10.70 2.98
N THR A 415 -13.78 -9.48 3.53
CA THR A 415 -13.84 -8.23 2.77
C THR A 415 -12.48 -7.88 2.15
N LEU A 416 -11.39 -8.16 2.87
CA LEU A 416 -10.04 -7.79 2.45
C LEU A 416 -9.50 -8.71 1.33
N LEU A 417 -9.68 -10.03 1.43
CA LEU A 417 -9.09 -10.98 0.47
C LEU A 417 -9.51 -10.74 -0.99
N PRO A 418 -10.78 -10.47 -1.32
CA PRO A 418 -11.17 -10.15 -2.69
C PRO A 418 -10.46 -8.90 -3.23
N GLU A 419 -10.25 -7.89 -2.38
CA GLU A 419 -9.53 -6.66 -2.76
C GLU A 419 -8.04 -6.92 -3.00
N ILE A 420 -7.41 -7.69 -2.10
CA ILE A 420 -6.00 -8.11 -2.23
C ILE A 420 -5.81 -8.90 -3.52
N LYS A 421 -6.71 -9.86 -3.81
CA LYS A 421 -6.69 -10.65 -5.04
C LYS A 421 -6.90 -9.77 -6.28
N ARG A 422 -7.85 -8.83 -6.26
CA ARG A 422 -8.12 -7.92 -7.39
C ARG A 422 -6.92 -7.05 -7.73
N ARG A 423 -6.12 -6.65 -6.73
CA ARG A 423 -4.90 -5.86 -6.91
C ARG A 423 -3.68 -6.70 -7.28
N GLY A 424 -3.82 -8.03 -7.40
CA GLY A 424 -2.70 -8.94 -7.66
C GLY A 424 -1.67 -8.97 -6.53
N LEU A 425 -2.09 -8.66 -5.30
CA LEU A 425 -1.24 -8.74 -4.11
C LEU A 425 -1.18 -10.18 -3.60
N GLU A 426 -0.10 -10.50 -2.91
CA GLU A 426 0.25 -11.86 -2.47
C GLU A 426 -0.81 -12.54 -1.60
N GLY A 427 -1.41 -11.78 -0.68
CA GLY A 427 -2.30 -12.33 0.33
C GLY A 427 -2.35 -11.50 1.61
N LEU A 428 -2.82 -12.14 2.68
CA LEU A 428 -2.91 -11.57 4.01
C LEU A 428 -2.12 -12.41 5.02
N LEU A 429 -1.55 -11.73 6.01
CA LEU A 429 -1.09 -12.32 7.26
C LEU A 429 -2.12 -11.99 8.34
N GLY A 430 -2.85 -13.00 8.81
CA GLY A 430 -3.71 -12.89 9.97
C GLY A 430 -2.90 -13.12 11.24
N LYS A 431 -3.10 -12.28 12.26
CA LYS A 431 -2.46 -12.43 13.56
C LYS A 431 -3.46 -12.19 14.68
N GLN A 432 -3.48 -13.06 15.68
CA GLN A 432 -4.33 -12.86 16.86
C GLN A 432 -3.82 -11.69 17.71
N ARG A 433 -4.71 -10.76 18.05
CA ARG A 433 -4.35 -9.50 18.73
C ARG A 433 -3.69 -9.69 20.09
N ASP A 434 -4.12 -10.69 20.83
CA ASP A 434 -3.63 -10.97 22.18
C ASP A 434 -2.56 -12.06 22.21
N SER A 435 -2.10 -12.53 21.05
CA SER A 435 -1.05 -13.54 20.98
C SER A 435 0.30 -12.99 21.41
N VAL A 436 1.02 -13.80 22.20
CA VAL A 436 2.45 -13.62 22.47
C VAL A 436 3.26 -14.02 21.23
N TYR A 437 4.54 -13.63 21.20
CA TYR A 437 5.45 -14.10 20.16
C TYR A 437 6.00 -15.47 20.57
N GLU A 438 5.95 -16.45 19.66
CA GLU A 438 6.43 -17.81 19.92
C GLU A 438 7.59 -18.15 18.97
N PRO A 439 8.85 -17.94 19.39
CA PRO A 439 10.01 -18.14 18.54
C PRO A 439 10.05 -19.54 17.90
N GLY A 440 10.30 -19.58 16.59
CA GLY A 440 10.41 -20.82 15.80
C GLY A 440 9.13 -21.64 15.62
N ARG A 441 8.06 -21.34 16.37
CA ARG A 441 6.83 -22.14 16.38
C ARG A 441 5.86 -21.75 15.27
N ARG A 442 5.03 -22.73 14.89
CA ARG A 442 3.87 -22.59 13.99
C ARG A 442 2.59 -22.93 14.77
N SER A 443 2.27 -22.14 15.78
CA SER A 443 1.13 -22.38 16.69
C SER A 443 -0.24 -22.16 16.03
N GLY A 444 -0.28 -21.39 14.94
CA GLY A 444 -1.52 -20.94 14.33
C GLY A 444 -2.01 -19.59 14.85
N ALA A 445 -1.38 -18.99 15.86
CA ALA A 445 -1.68 -17.60 16.27
C ALA A 445 -1.35 -16.59 15.15
N TRP A 446 -0.45 -16.98 14.24
CA TRP A 446 -0.23 -16.33 12.95
C TRP A 446 -0.67 -17.27 11.83
N ILE A 447 -1.43 -16.74 10.88
CA ILE A 447 -1.90 -17.46 9.70
C ILE A 447 -1.51 -16.70 8.44
N LYS A 448 -1.32 -17.41 7.34
CA LYS A 448 -1.16 -16.83 6.01
C LYS A 448 -2.31 -17.31 5.12
N LEU A 449 -2.96 -16.35 4.46
CA LEU A 449 -3.98 -16.55 3.43
C LEU A 449 -3.37 -16.10 2.11
N LYS A 450 -3.23 -17.00 1.14
CA LYS A 450 -2.58 -16.70 -0.14
C LYS A 450 -3.64 -16.41 -1.22
N CYS A 451 -3.38 -15.39 -2.03
CA CYS A 451 -4.18 -15.10 -3.22
C CYS A 451 -3.57 -15.69 -4.50
N VAL A 452 -2.29 -16.08 -4.42
CA VAL A 452 -1.56 -16.75 -5.50
C VAL A 452 -1.00 -18.08 -5.02
N ASN A 453 -0.99 -19.07 -5.92
CA ASN A 453 -0.35 -20.34 -5.67
C ASN A 453 1.15 -20.19 -5.90
N GLU A 454 1.89 -20.09 -4.80
CA GLU A 454 3.34 -19.91 -4.82
C GLU A 454 3.96 -20.68 -3.67
N GLN A 455 5.06 -21.38 -3.94
CA GLN A 455 5.74 -22.22 -2.94
C GLN A 455 7.23 -22.36 -3.24
N GLU A 456 8.00 -22.67 -2.19
CA GLU A 456 9.34 -23.20 -2.31
C GLU A 456 9.37 -24.63 -2.89
N PHE A 457 10.36 -24.89 -3.73
CA PHE A 457 10.72 -26.22 -4.27
C PHE A 457 12.24 -26.40 -4.28
N VAL A 458 12.70 -27.64 -4.27
CA VAL A 458 14.11 -28.03 -4.37
C VAL A 458 14.43 -28.40 -5.82
N ILE A 459 15.50 -27.83 -6.36
CA ILE A 459 15.98 -28.15 -7.71
C ILE A 459 16.78 -29.46 -7.65
N GLY A 460 16.35 -30.46 -8.42
CA GLY A 460 17.02 -31.76 -8.53
C GLY A 460 17.66 -32.02 -9.89
N GLY A 461 17.41 -31.18 -10.89
CA GLY A 461 18.07 -31.27 -12.19
C GLY A 461 17.58 -30.22 -13.17
N TYR A 462 18.02 -30.34 -14.41
CA TYR A 462 17.54 -29.52 -15.51
C TYR A 462 17.59 -30.28 -16.83
N THR A 463 16.74 -29.87 -17.78
CA THR A 463 16.65 -30.46 -19.12
C THR A 463 17.65 -29.80 -20.07
N PRO A 464 18.03 -30.46 -21.18
CA PRO A 464 18.74 -29.81 -22.28
C PRO A 464 18.02 -28.53 -22.76
N PRO A 465 18.76 -27.58 -23.35
CA PRO A 465 18.16 -26.43 -24.01
C PRO A 465 17.20 -26.87 -25.12
N ALA A 466 16.18 -26.05 -25.36
CA ALA A 466 15.19 -26.27 -26.43
C ALA A 466 14.96 -24.96 -27.20
N GLY A 467 14.75 -25.06 -28.51
CA GLY A 467 14.58 -23.90 -29.39
C GLY A 467 15.80 -22.97 -29.39
N ALA A 468 15.57 -21.65 -29.34
CA ALA A 468 16.62 -20.63 -29.32
C ALA A 468 17.31 -20.44 -27.94
N ARG A 469 16.87 -21.16 -26.91
CA ARG A 469 17.37 -21.00 -25.53
C ARG A 469 18.76 -21.63 -25.38
N LYS A 470 19.69 -20.92 -24.74
CA LYS A 470 21.02 -21.43 -24.39
C LYS A 470 21.03 -22.01 -22.96
N HIS A 471 21.99 -22.88 -22.65
CA HIS A 471 22.22 -23.54 -21.35
C HIS A 471 21.24 -24.66 -20.95
N PHE A 472 19.98 -24.36 -20.60
CA PHE A 472 19.01 -25.40 -20.20
C PHE A 472 17.58 -25.04 -20.61
N GLY A 473 16.72 -26.06 -20.74
CA GLY A 473 15.32 -25.91 -21.16
C GLY A 473 14.41 -25.59 -19.98
N ALA A 474 14.39 -26.46 -18.96
CA ALA A 474 13.59 -26.29 -17.76
C ALA A 474 14.33 -26.83 -16.53
N LEU A 475 14.03 -26.27 -15.36
CA LEU A 475 14.43 -26.84 -14.08
C LEU A 475 13.48 -28.00 -13.72
N LEU A 476 14.03 -29.06 -13.15
CA LEU A 476 13.28 -30.14 -12.52
C LEU A 476 13.22 -29.84 -11.02
N VAL A 477 12.01 -29.65 -10.50
CA VAL A 477 11.81 -29.23 -9.12
C VAL A 477 10.95 -30.24 -8.34
N GLY A 478 11.13 -30.29 -7.03
CA GLY A 478 10.42 -31.20 -6.13
C GLY A 478 10.29 -30.68 -4.71
N TYR A 479 9.71 -31.48 -3.84
CA TYR A 479 9.58 -31.20 -2.41
C TYR A 479 9.88 -32.48 -1.61
N TYR A 480 10.27 -32.32 -0.35
CA TYR A 480 10.49 -33.44 0.55
C TYR A 480 9.17 -33.93 1.14
N ASP A 481 8.95 -35.23 1.06
CA ASP A 481 8.07 -35.98 1.94
C ASP A 481 8.94 -36.91 2.79
N LYS A 482 9.09 -36.58 4.07
CA LYS A 482 10.10 -37.17 4.96
C LYS A 482 11.49 -37.04 4.32
N ASP A 483 12.20 -38.14 4.10
CA ASP A 483 13.52 -38.15 3.48
C ASP A 483 13.52 -38.26 1.96
N ARG A 484 12.34 -38.37 1.34
CA ARG A 484 12.21 -38.59 -0.11
C ARG A 484 11.94 -37.28 -0.81
N LEU A 485 12.82 -36.93 -1.75
CA LEU A 485 12.56 -35.82 -2.67
C LEU A 485 11.60 -36.30 -3.77
N LEU A 486 10.38 -35.79 -3.78
CA LEU A 486 9.35 -36.12 -4.77
C LEU A 486 9.31 -35.06 -5.86
N PHE A 487 9.19 -35.49 -7.12
CA PHE A 487 9.12 -34.61 -8.27
C PHE A 487 7.81 -33.84 -8.30
N ALA A 488 7.87 -32.52 -8.51
CA ALA A 488 6.71 -31.64 -8.59
C ALA A 488 6.48 -31.10 -10.01
N GLY A 489 7.51 -30.99 -10.84
CA GLY A 489 7.32 -30.61 -12.25
C GLY A 489 8.53 -30.00 -12.92
N LYS A 490 8.36 -29.72 -14.22
CA LYS A 490 9.29 -28.94 -15.05
C LYS A 490 8.94 -27.45 -14.97
N VAL A 491 9.91 -26.59 -14.66
CA VAL A 491 9.76 -25.12 -14.63
C VAL A 491 10.58 -24.51 -15.78
N GLY A 492 9.88 -24.07 -16.83
CA GLY A 492 10.50 -23.59 -18.08
C GLY A 492 10.38 -22.09 -18.35
N THR A 493 9.75 -21.32 -17.46
CA THR A 493 9.49 -19.88 -17.62
C THR A 493 9.95 -19.12 -16.38
N GLY A 494 10.07 -17.78 -16.48
CA GLY A 494 10.54 -16.92 -15.37
C GLY A 494 12.03 -16.61 -15.38
N PHE A 495 12.75 -17.04 -16.42
CA PHE A 495 14.18 -16.78 -16.59
C PHE A 495 14.44 -15.69 -17.63
N ASP A 496 15.33 -14.76 -17.32
CA ASP A 496 16.02 -13.96 -18.33
C ASP A 496 17.39 -14.58 -18.68
N THR A 497 18.01 -14.11 -19.76
CA THR A 497 19.26 -14.66 -20.28
C THR A 497 20.40 -14.68 -19.24
N LYS A 498 20.49 -13.63 -18.42
CA LYS A 498 21.56 -13.50 -17.42
C LYS A 498 21.34 -14.44 -16.24
N LEU A 499 20.11 -14.48 -15.72
CA LEU A 499 19.69 -15.38 -14.67
C LEU A 499 19.88 -16.84 -15.09
N LEU A 500 19.50 -17.19 -16.32
CA LEU A 500 19.62 -18.54 -16.85
C LEU A 500 21.09 -18.99 -16.91
N SER A 501 21.98 -18.15 -17.44
CA SER A 501 23.43 -18.40 -17.45
C SER A 501 24.01 -18.56 -16.02
N THR A 502 23.59 -17.69 -15.11
CA THR A 502 24.04 -17.70 -13.70
C THR A 502 23.61 -18.98 -12.97
N LEU A 503 22.35 -19.37 -13.13
CA LEU A 503 21.81 -20.61 -12.55
C LEU A 503 22.52 -21.82 -13.12
N HIS A 504 22.71 -21.87 -14.45
CA HIS A 504 23.44 -22.96 -15.09
C HIS A 504 24.84 -23.12 -14.51
N LYS A 505 25.61 -22.02 -14.37
CA LYS A 505 26.95 -22.07 -13.77
C LYS A 505 26.94 -22.62 -12.34
N LYS A 506 25.97 -22.20 -11.50
CA LYS A 506 25.84 -22.70 -10.12
C LYS A 506 25.48 -24.19 -10.08
N MET A 507 24.55 -24.61 -10.93
CA MET A 507 24.08 -25.99 -10.99
C MET A 507 25.13 -26.94 -11.55
N ARG A 508 25.93 -26.50 -12.53
CA ARG A 508 27.08 -27.24 -13.07
C ARG A 508 28.09 -27.65 -12.00
N ALA A 509 28.29 -26.81 -10.98
CA ALA A 509 29.20 -27.09 -9.87
C ALA A 509 28.66 -28.13 -8.88
N GLU A 510 27.38 -28.50 -8.99
CA GLU A 510 26.68 -29.43 -8.11
C GLU A 510 26.09 -30.60 -8.90
N GLU A 511 26.66 -30.92 -10.06
CA GLU A 511 26.23 -32.07 -10.87
C GLU A 511 26.41 -33.38 -10.12
N ARG A 512 25.50 -34.31 -10.40
CA ARG A 512 25.56 -35.69 -9.91
C ARG A 512 25.19 -36.67 -11.02
N SER A 513 25.62 -37.92 -10.87
CA SER A 513 25.40 -38.97 -11.87
C SER A 513 24.00 -39.57 -11.85
N THR A 514 23.28 -39.50 -10.72
CA THR A 514 21.98 -40.15 -10.55
C THR A 514 20.85 -39.18 -10.28
N CYS A 515 19.63 -39.55 -10.67
CA CYS A 515 18.41 -38.81 -10.36
C CYS A 515 18.22 -38.69 -8.83
N PRO A 516 17.99 -37.48 -8.28
CA PRO A 516 17.70 -37.31 -6.85
C PRO A 516 16.23 -37.53 -6.50
N PHE A 517 15.32 -37.55 -7.48
CA PHE A 517 13.89 -37.73 -7.25
C PHE A 517 13.56 -39.21 -7.01
N ALA A 518 12.87 -39.47 -5.91
CA ALA A 518 12.55 -40.82 -5.45
C ALA A 518 11.32 -41.44 -6.15
N ASP A 519 10.63 -40.67 -7.00
CA ASP A 519 9.44 -41.08 -7.75
C ASP A 519 9.64 -40.98 -9.28
N LEU A 520 10.84 -40.64 -9.77
CA LEU A 520 11.11 -40.65 -11.22
C LEU A 520 11.94 -41.87 -11.66
N PRO A 521 11.61 -42.47 -12.82
CA PRO A 521 10.47 -42.16 -13.68
C PRO A 521 9.16 -42.75 -13.12
N SER A 522 8.06 -42.01 -13.20
CA SER A 522 6.72 -42.47 -12.77
C SER A 522 5.75 -42.57 -13.94
N LYS A 523 4.85 -43.55 -13.87
CA LYS A 523 3.65 -43.63 -14.71
C LYS A 523 2.39 -43.32 -13.91
N GLN A 524 1.40 -42.75 -14.57
CA GLN A 524 0.04 -42.59 -14.06
C GLN A 524 -0.96 -42.92 -15.16
N ASN A 525 -1.95 -43.76 -14.85
CA ASN A 525 -2.95 -44.24 -15.82
C ASN A 525 -2.31 -44.82 -17.10
N GLY A 526 -1.15 -45.49 -16.96
CA GLY A 526 -0.40 -46.06 -18.08
C GLY A 526 0.53 -45.09 -18.81
N GLU A 527 0.40 -43.78 -18.59
CA GLU A 527 1.18 -42.73 -19.25
C GLU A 527 2.36 -42.24 -18.40
N TRP A 528 3.44 -41.81 -19.04
CA TRP A 528 4.59 -41.23 -18.34
C TRP A 528 4.26 -39.83 -17.84
N VAL A 529 4.45 -39.59 -16.53
CA VAL A 529 4.17 -38.28 -15.92
C VAL A 529 5.03 -37.20 -16.56
N GLN A 530 4.38 -36.15 -17.09
CA GLN A 530 5.00 -35.06 -17.86
C GLN A 530 5.92 -35.53 -19.01
N GLY A 531 5.63 -36.71 -19.58
CA GLY A 531 6.41 -37.31 -20.67
C GLY A 531 7.83 -37.71 -20.28
N ILE A 532 8.13 -37.85 -18.98
CA ILE A 532 9.47 -38.22 -18.49
C ILE A 532 9.63 -39.73 -18.59
N THR A 533 10.18 -40.19 -19.71
CA THR A 533 10.54 -41.60 -19.92
C THR A 533 11.96 -41.89 -19.39
N PRO A 534 12.33 -43.17 -19.17
CA PRO A 534 13.72 -43.53 -18.87
C PRO A 534 14.72 -43.04 -19.93
N GLY A 535 14.31 -43.00 -21.21
CA GLY A 535 15.14 -42.48 -22.30
C GLY A 535 15.36 -40.97 -22.21
N GLU A 536 14.32 -40.22 -21.83
CA GLU A 536 14.42 -38.78 -21.59
C GLU A 536 15.31 -38.45 -20.40
N MET A 537 15.20 -39.20 -19.30
CA MET A 537 16.03 -39.01 -18.11
C MET A 537 17.54 -39.09 -18.38
N ARG A 538 17.97 -39.89 -19.38
CA ARG A 538 19.39 -39.99 -19.78
C ARG A 538 19.93 -38.69 -20.39
N LYS A 539 19.05 -37.83 -20.89
CA LYS A 539 19.40 -36.52 -21.48
C LYS A 539 19.47 -35.42 -20.41
N TYR A 540 18.91 -35.66 -19.23
CA TYR A 540 18.82 -34.63 -18.19
C TYR A 540 20.13 -34.55 -17.41
N THR A 541 20.42 -33.36 -16.90
CA THR A 541 21.52 -33.16 -15.98
C THR A 541 20.97 -33.13 -14.56
N TRP A 542 21.46 -34.01 -13.70
CA TRP A 542 21.05 -34.12 -12.31
C TRP A 542 21.94 -33.27 -11.43
N VAL A 543 21.36 -32.66 -10.40
CA VAL A 543 22.10 -31.84 -9.44
C VAL A 543 21.84 -32.31 -8.01
N ASN A 544 22.80 -32.07 -7.14
CA ASN A 544 22.60 -32.24 -5.70
C ASN A 544 21.44 -31.34 -5.25
N PRO A 545 20.48 -31.86 -4.45
CA PRO A 545 19.27 -31.13 -4.03
C PRO A 545 19.58 -30.09 -2.94
N LYS A 546 20.45 -29.13 -3.26
CA LYS A 546 20.94 -28.08 -2.37
C LYS A 546 20.31 -26.72 -2.65
N PHE A 547 19.75 -26.53 -3.85
CA PHE A 547 19.17 -25.26 -4.25
C PHE A 547 17.66 -25.27 -4.04
N VAL A 548 17.17 -24.32 -3.23
CA VAL A 548 15.75 -24.03 -3.11
C VAL A 548 15.39 -22.89 -4.05
N CYS A 549 14.23 -22.98 -4.70
CA CYS A 549 13.66 -21.91 -5.52
C CYS A 549 12.21 -21.64 -5.14
N GLN A 550 11.79 -20.39 -5.31
CA GLN A 550 10.39 -19.98 -5.25
C GLN A 550 9.77 -20.12 -6.64
N VAL A 551 8.60 -20.76 -6.71
CA VAL A 551 7.85 -20.97 -7.96
C VAL A 551 6.41 -20.55 -7.75
N LYS A 552 5.91 -19.71 -8.66
CA LYS A 552 4.49 -19.40 -8.82
C LYS A 552 3.87 -20.39 -9.80
N PHE A 553 2.66 -20.86 -9.53
CA PHE A 553 1.96 -21.83 -10.38
C PHE A 553 0.46 -21.58 -10.35
N ALA A 554 -0.28 -22.16 -11.29
CA ALA A 554 -1.73 -21.97 -11.38
C ALA A 554 -2.46 -22.82 -10.32
N GLU A 555 -2.12 -24.10 -10.23
CA GLU A 555 -2.72 -25.04 -9.27
C GLU A 555 -1.82 -26.28 -9.10
N TRP A 556 -2.07 -27.01 -8.01
CA TRP A 556 -1.63 -28.39 -7.86
C TRP A 556 -2.59 -29.30 -8.61
N THR A 557 -2.06 -30.13 -9.50
CA THR A 557 -2.84 -31.17 -10.15
C THR A 557 -3.15 -32.31 -9.18
N ARG A 558 -4.13 -33.16 -9.51
CA ARG A 558 -4.54 -34.30 -8.66
C ARG A 558 -3.39 -35.26 -8.35
N ASP A 559 -2.43 -35.37 -9.27
CA ASP A 559 -1.20 -36.17 -9.17
C ASP A 559 -0.05 -35.45 -8.45
N GLY A 560 -0.33 -34.30 -7.84
CA GLY A 560 0.65 -33.56 -7.05
C GLY A 560 1.76 -32.95 -7.91
N LYS A 561 1.42 -32.47 -9.12
CA LYS A 561 2.34 -31.74 -10.01
C LYS A 561 1.90 -30.29 -10.19
N LEU A 562 2.83 -29.45 -10.65
CA LEU A 562 2.59 -28.02 -10.85
C LEU A 562 2.00 -27.75 -12.24
N ARG A 563 0.87 -27.04 -12.29
CA ARG A 563 0.33 -26.49 -13.55
C ARG A 563 0.86 -25.09 -13.79
N GLN A 564 1.36 -24.82 -15.00
CA GLN A 564 1.89 -23.51 -15.43
C GLN A 564 2.91 -22.89 -14.44
N PRO A 565 3.95 -23.63 -14.02
CA PRO A 565 4.92 -23.11 -13.07
C PRO A 565 5.84 -22.04 -13.72
N VAL A 566 6.14 -21.00 -12.95
CA VAL A 566 7.01 -19.87 -13.29
C VAL A 566 8.04 -19.70 -12.18
N PHE A 567 9.32 -19.71 -12.55
CA PHE A 567 10.40 -19.47 -11.62
C PHE A 567 10.41 -18.00 -11.17
N LEU A 568 10.47 -17.76 -9.86
CA LEU A 568 10.59 -16.42 -9.31
C LEU A 568 12.02 -16.12 -8.83
N GLY A 569 12.72 -17.12 -8.29
CA GLY A 569 14.06 -16.90 -7.75
C GLY A 569 14.60 -18.04 -6.86
N LEU A 570 15.91 -18.07 -6.59
CA LEU A 570 16.54 -18.91 -5.56
C LEU A 570 16.32 -18.44 -4.10
N ARG A 571 15.96 -19.35 -3.20
CA ARG A 571 15.83 -19.11 -1.75
C ARG A 571 17.08 -19.57 -1.01
N GLN A 572 18.06 -18.67 -0.87
CA GLN A 572 19.31 -18.96 -0.14
C GLN A 572 19.14 -18.95 1.39
N ASP A 573 18.01 -18.43 1.86
CA ASP A 573 17.57 -18.35 3.26
C ASP A 573 16.87 -19.62 3.75
N LYS A 574 16.71 -20.64 2.90
CA LYS A 574 15.96 -21.87 3.18
C LYS A 574 16.85 -23.10 3.18
N ASP A 575 16.58 -24.00 4.12
CA ASP A 575 17.11 -25.36 4.07
C ASP A 575 16.24 -26.19 3.09
N PRO A 576 16.83 -26.86 2.09
CA PRO A 576 16.10 -27.78 1.21
C PRO A 576 15.24 -28.81 1.95
N ARG A 577 15.67 -29.32 3.11
CA ARG A 577 14.94 -30.33 3.88
C ARG A 577 13.66 -29.81 4.52
N GLU A 578 13.54 -28.49 4.70
CA GLU A 578 12.31 -27.86 5.21
C GLU A 578 11.25 -27.65 4.10
N VAL A 579 11.61 -27.89 2.84
CA VAL A 579 10.73 -27.66 1.68
C VAL A 579 9.79 -28.84 1.51
N ILE A 580 8.65 -28.77 2.19
CA ILE A 580 7.53 -29.71 2.07
C ILE A 580 6.43 -29.13 1.19
N ARG A 581 5.51 -29.98 0.70
CA ARG A 581 4.28 -29.51 0.05
C ARG A 581 3.46 -28.72 1.05
N GLU A 582 3.13 -27.47 0.69
CA GLU A 582 2.16 -26.69 1.44
C GLU A 582 0.76 -27.20 1.09
N THR A 583 0.04 -27.65 2.11
CA THR A 583 -1.35 -28.09 2.07
C THR A 583 -2.23 -27.10 2.79
#